data_AF-A0A536LHD4-F1
#
_entry.id   AF-A0A536LHD4-F1
#
_cell.length_a   1.000
_cell.length_b   1.000
_cell.length_c   1.000
_cell.angle_alpha   90.00
_cell.angle_beta   90.00
_cell.angle_gamma   90.00
#
_symmetry.space_group_name_H-M   'P 1'
#
loop_
_entity.id
_entity.type
_entity.pdbx_description
1 polymer ?
#
loop_
_entity_poly.entity_id
_entity_poly.type
_entity_poly.pdbx_seq_one_letter_code
_entity_poly.pdbx_strand_id
1 'polypeptide(L)' 'MYQTRHTFATLMLAAGEDIGWVAKQLGHSSVEMVIRRYHRFIPNLTRRDGSAATRLLDDAGL' A
#
# COMPACT_ATOMS: atom_id res chain seq x y z
N MET A 1 -2.99 8.20 22.62
CA MET A 1 -3.40 8.41 21.21
C MET A 1 -2.75 7.41 20.22
N TYR A 2 -2.20 6.28 20.69
CA TYR A 2 -1.56 5.30 19.81
C TYR A 2 -2.60 4.48 19.04
N GLN A 3 -3.61 3.96 19.73
CA GLN A 3 -4.58 3.04 19.11
C GLN A 3 -5.44 3.68 18.02
N THR A 4 -5.89 4.91 18.22
CA THR A 4 -6.67 5.65 17.20
C THR A 4 -5.91 5.82 15.89
N ARG A 5 -4.59 6.02 15.95
CA ARG A 5 -3.72 6.11 14.76
C ARG A 5 -3.59 4.77 14.04
N HIS A 6 -3.47 3.67 14.78
CA HIS A 6 -3.45 2.32 14.19
C HIS A 6 -4.78 1.96 13.55
N THR A 7 -5.89 2.30 14.19
CA THR A 7 -7.23 2.10 13.62
C THR A 7 -7.39 2.91 12.33
N PHE A 8 -7.03 4.20 12.35
CA PHE A 8 -7.08 5.05 11.15
C PHE A 8 -6.25 4.47 10.00
N ALA A 9 -4.98 4.13 10.24
CA ALA A 9 -4.09 3.58 9.21
C ALA A 9 -4.66 2.30 8.60
N THR A 10 -5.18 1.40 9.45
CA THR A 10 -5.75 0.12 9.01
C THR A 10 -6.98 0.32 8.14
N LEU A 11 -7.90 1.22 8.55
CA LEU A 11 -9.13 1.48 7.82
C LEU A 11 -8.87 2.14 6.46
N MET A 12 -8.00 3.17 6.41
CA MET A 12 -7.72 3.88 5.17
C MET A 12 -6.99 2.99 4.15
N LEU A 13 -6.01 2.20 4.60
CA LEU A 13 -5.32 1.27 3.70
C LEU A 13 -6.24 0.16 3.20
N ALA A 14 -7.10 -0.38 4.07
CA ALA A 14 -8.10 -1.37 3.65
C ALA A 14 -9.12 -0.81 2.65
N ALA A 15 -9.40 0.50 2.71
CA ALA A 15 -10.22 1.21 1.73
C ALA A 15 -9.50 1.45 0.38
N GLY A 16 -8.20 1.17 0.29
CA GLY A 16 -7.41 1.35 -0.94
C GLY A 16 -6.82 2.75 -1.11
N GLU A 17 -6.75 3.54 -0.04
CA GLU A 17 -6.18 4.89 -0.07
C GLU A 17 -4.66 4.88 -0.29
N ASP A 18 -4.15 5.98 -0.86
CA ASP A 18 -2.74 6.14 -1.15
C ASP A 18 -1.88 6.11 0.13
N ILE A 19 -0.81 5.32 0.10
CA ILE A 19 0.10 5.10 1.25
C ILE A 19 0.80 6.40 1.64
N GLY A 20 1.19 7.23 0.65
CA GLY A 20 1.81 8.54 0.86
C GLY A 20 0.88 9.51 1.57
N TRP A 21 -0.36 9.57 1.14
CA TRP A 21 -1.41 10.35 1.78
C TRP A 21 -1.67 9.87 3.21
N VAL A 22 -1.83 8.57 3.45
CA VAL A 22 -2.02 8.00 4.80
C VAL A 22 -0.82 8.32 5.70
N ALA A 23 0.40 8.22 5.20
CA ALA A 23 1.62 8.57 5.94
C ALA A 23 1.63 10.05 6.35
N LYS A 24 1.22 10.95 5.45
CA LYS A 24 1.10 12.39 5.71
C LYS A 24 0.06 12.69 6.78
N GLN A 25 -1.10 12.03 6.76
CA GLN A 25 -2.14 12.21 7.78
C GLN A 25 -1.72 11.70 9.16
N LEU A 26 -0.88 10.69 9.20
CA LEU A 26 -0.23 10.23 10.43
C LEU A 26 0.93 11.16 10.84
N GLY A 27 1.38 12.10 10.01
CA GLY A 27 2.57 12.90 10.31
C GLY A 27 3.84 12.05 10.34
N HIS A 28 3.88 10.95 9.58
CA HIS A 28 5.12 10.22 9.34
C HIS A 28 5.97 10.98 8.32
N SER A 29 7.28 11.04 8.55
CA SER A 29 8.25 11.61 7.61
C SER A 29 8.50 10.73 6.38
N SER A 30 8.11 9.46 6.45
CA SER A 30 8.31 8.47 5.39
C SER A 30 7.16 7.46 5.36
N VAL A 31 6.84 6.99 4.15
CA VAL A 31 5.91 5.88 3.88
C VAL A 31 6.43 4.54 4.38
N GLU A 32 7.72 4.41 4.62
CA GLU A 32 8.37 3.17 5.05
C GLU A 32 7.80 2.65 6.37
N MET A 33 7.45 3.55 7.30
CA MET A 33 6.76 3.15 8.54
C MET A 33 5.38 2.54 8.27
N VAL A 34 4.65 3.07 7.29
CA VAL A 34 3.30 2.58 6.93
C VAL A 34 3.40 1.21 6.28
N ILE A 35 4.33 1.04 5.33
CA ILE A 35 4.60 -0.24 4.68
C ILE A 35 5.01 -1.29 5.72
N ARG A 36 6.03 -0.98 6.54
CA ARG A 36 6.54 -1.93 7.54
C ARG A 36 5.45 -2.43 8.49
N ARG A 37 4.55 -1.55 8.95
CA ARG A 37 3.54 -1.89 9.96
C ARG A 37 2.22 -2.39 9.38
N TYR A 38 1.80 -1.89 8.22
CA TYR A 38 0.44 -2.07 7.72
C TYR A 38 0.36 -2.66 6.31
N HIS A 39 1.47 -3.11 5.70
CA HIS A 39 1.44 -3.71 4.36
C HIS A 39 0.38 -4.80 4.19
N ARG A 40 0.09 -5.59 5.24
CA ARG A 40 -0.94 -6.65 5.20
C ARG A 40 -2.35 -6.14 4.85
N PHE A 41 -2.61 -4.86 5.08
CA PHE A 41 -3.91 -4.23 4.87
C PHE A 41 -3.98 -3.47 3.56
N ILE A 42 -2.87 -3.40 2.80
CA ILE A 42 -2.86 -2.81 1.47
C ILE A 42 -3.49 -3.84 0.54
N PRO A 43 -4.69 -3.59 0.01
CA PRO A 43 -5.32 -4.53 -0.89
C PRO A 43 -4.46 -4.70 -2.13
N ASN A 44 -4.30 -5.95 -2.55
CA ASN A 44 -3.76 -6.26 -3.86
C ASN A 44 -4.76 -5.76 -4.91
N LEU A 45 -4.56 -4.53 -5.38
CA LEU A 45 -5.50 -3.76 -6.21
C LEU A 45 -5.95 -4.53 -7.46
N THR A 46 -5.12 -5.43 -7.99
CA THR A 46 -5.46 -6.19 -9.20
C THR A 46 -5.61 -7.69 -8.96
N ARG A 47 -5.19 -8.24 -7.80
CA ARG A 47 -4.99 -9.68 -7.57
C ARG A 47 -4.24 -10.39 -8.71
N ARG A 48 -3.53 -9.62 -9.52
CA ARG A 48 -2.80 -10.01 -10.71
C ARG A 48 -1.47 -9.27 -10.71
N ASP A 49 -0.87 -9.10 -9.53
CA ASP A 49 0.46 -8.56 -9.41
C ASP A 49 1.41 -9.36 -10.29
N GLY A 50 2.31 -8.66 -10.96
CA GLY A 50 3.18 -9.26 -11.96
C GLY A 50 2.52 -9.50 -13.33
N SER A 51 1.19 -9.58 -13.47
CA SER A 51 0.58 -9.88 -14.78
C SER A 51 0.85 -8.82 -15.85
N ALA A 52 0.94 -7.54 -15.46
CA ALA A 52 1.32 -6.46 -16.37
C ALA A 52 2.80 -6.56 -16.76
N ALA A 53 3.66 -6.94 -15.81
CA ALA A 53 5.08 -7.17 -16.06
C ALA A 53 5.30 -8.42 -16.94
N THR A 54 4.60 -9.52 -16.67
CA THR A 54 4.62 -10.74 -17.50
C THR A 54 4.22 -10.43 -18.94
N ARG A 55 3.11 -9.70 -19.17
CA ARG A 55 2.74 -9.30 -20.54
C ARG A 55 3.81 -8.45 -21.21
N LEU A 56 4.41 -7.49 -20.50
CA LEU A 56 5.48 -6.67 -21.04
C LEU A 56 6.73 -7.48 -21.41
N LEU A 57 7.07 -8.50 -20.62
CA LEU A 57 8.21 -9.38 -20.88
C LEU A 57 7.92 -10.30 -22.08
N ASP A 58 6.71 -10.87 -22.15
CA ASP A 58 6.25 -11.68 -23.28
C ASP A 58 6.28 -10.87 -24.59
N ASP A 59 5.78 -9.63 -24.58
CA ASP A 59 5.81 -8.71 -25.74
C ASP A 59 7.25 -8.33 -26.13
N ALA A 60 8.17 -8.30 -25.17
CA ALA A 60 9.60 -8.04 -25.39
C ALA A 60 10.39 -9.29 -25.84
N GLY A 61 9.76 -10.47 -25.87
CA GLY A 61 10.39 -11.73 -26.28
C GLY A 61 11.43 -12.26 -25.29
N LEU A 62 11.31 -11.91 -24.01
CA LEU A 62 12.18 -12.36 -22.92
C LEU A 62 11.62 -13.57 -22.18
#